data_AF-A0A944NAL4-F1
#
_entry.id   AF-A0A944NAL4-F1
#
_cell.length_a   1.000
_cell.length_b   1.000
_cell.length_c   1.000
_cell.angle_alpha   90.00
_cell.angle_beta   90.00
_cell.angle_gamma   90.00
#
_symmetry.space_group_name_H-M   'P 1'
#
loop_
_entity.id
_entity.type
_entity.pdbx_description
1 polymer ?
#
loop_
_entity_poly.entity_id
_entity_poly.type
_entity_poly.pdbx_seq_one_letter_code
_entity_poly.pdbx_strand_id
1 'polypeptide(L)' 'MITSAVIIVMNVYMLVIIADTVISYLPQYKNKEWALRLSGLANYSLNPIRRILPPNGMEIDFSPLVVLVALSLIKILW' A
#
# COMPACT_ATOMS: atom_id res chain seq x y z
N MET A 1 -4.50 19.95 16.20
CA MET A 1 -3.29 19.15 16.54
C MET A 1 -3.51 17.66 16.30
N ILE A 2 -4.57 17.04 16.83
CA ILE A 2 -4.87 15.60 16.65
C ILE A 2 -5.13 15.24 15.17
N THR A 3 -6.00 15.98 14.48
CA THR A 3 -6.30 15.77 13.04
C THR A 3 -5.03 15.81 12.18
N SER A 4 -4.15 16.78 12.44
CA SER A 4 -2.88 16.92 11.72
C SER A 4 -1.97 15.71 11.90
N ALA A 5 -1.91 15.14 13.12
CA ALA A 5 -1.13 13.94 13.39
C ALA A 5 -1.68 12.71 12.65
N VAL A 6 -3.01 12.53 12.65
CA VAL A 6 -3.67 11.44 11.91
C VAL A 6 -3.37 11.54 10.41
N ILE A 7 -3.52 12.73 9.83
CA ILE A 7 -3.22 12.97 8.41
C ILE A 7 -1.76 12.65 8.07
N ILE A 8 -0.80 13.01 8.96
CA ILE A 8 0.62 12.69 8.76
C ILE A 8 0.84 11.18 8.73
N VAL A 9 0.25 10.44 9.68
CA VAL A 9 0.37 8.97 9.72
C VAL A 9 -0.21 8.35 8.45
N MET A 10 -1.36 8.82 7.98
CA MET A 10 -1.97 8.33 6.74
C MET A 10 -1.07 8.60 5.52
N ASN A 11 -0.46 9.79 5.43
CA ASN A 11 0.47 10.10 4.33
C ASN A 11 1.71 9.20 4.35
N VAL A 12 2.28 8.95 5.53
CA VAL A 12 3.42 8.04 5.68
C VAL A 12 3.04 6.63 5.26
N TYR A 13 1.86 6.16 5.66
CA TYR A 13 1.37 4.84 5.26
C TYR A 13 1.10 4.73 3.75
N MET A 14 0.53 5.76 3.13
CA MET A 14 0.38 5.84 1.68
C MET A 14 1.73 5.76 0.96
N LEU A 15 2.76 6.45 1.48
CA LEU A 15 4.12 6.36 0.94
C LEU A 15 4.71 4.95 1.07
N VAL A 16 4.42 4.22 2.15
CA VAL A 16 4.81 2.82 2.31
C VAL A 16 4.20 1.94 1.22
N ILE A 17 2.90 2.11 0.93
CA ILE A 17 2.21 1.36 -0.14
C ILE A 17 2.81 1.68 -1.51
N ILE A 18 3.06 2.97 -1.79
CA ILE A 18 3.67 3.39 -3.07
C ILE A 18 5.07 2.81 -3.20
N ALA A 19 5.90 2.90 -2.16
CA ALA A 19 7.26 2.38 -2.15
C ALA A 19 7.27 0.86 -2.37
N ASP A 20 6.45 0.10 -1.62
CA ASP A 20 6.31 -1.34 -1.82
C ASP A 20 5.87 -1.70 -3.25
N THR A 21 4.89 -0.98 -3.78
CA THR A 21 4.41 -1.19 -5.15
C THR A 21 5.53 -1.00 -6.17
N VAL A 22 6.27 0.11 -6.10
CA VAL A 22 7.41 0.37 -7.00
C VAL A 22 8.50 -0.69 -6.83
N ILE A 23 8.84 -1.06 -5.58
CA ILE A 23 9.86 -2.07 -5.28
C ILE A 23 9.43 -3.47 -5.77
N SER A 24 8.14 -3.79 -5.76
CA SER A 24 7.62 -5.08 -6.23
C SER A 24 7.92 -5.33 -7.71
N TYR A 25 8.04 -4.26 -8.51
CA TYR A 25 8.43 -4.31 -9.93
C TYR A 25 9.96 -4.39 -10.13
N LEU A 26 10.76 -4.21 -9.08
CA LEU A 26 12.22 -4.22 -9.13
C LEU A 26 12.78 -5.58 -8.64
N PRO A 27 13.10 -6.53 -9.54
CA PRO A 27 13.47 -7.90 -9.17
C PRO A 27 14.71 -7.99 -8.28
N GLN A 28 15.64 -7.04 -8.38
CA GLN A 28 16.86 -6.99 -7.57
C GLN A 28 16.61 -6.81 -6.06
N TYR A 29 15.43 -6.35 -5.67
CA TYR A 29 15.08 -6.09 -4.26
C TYR A 29 14.16 -7.15 -3.65
N LYS A 30 13.64 -8.11 -4.44
CA LYS A 30 12.66 -9.11 -3.98
C LYS A 30 13.06 -9.89 -2.73
N ASN A 31 14.35 -10.20 -2.59
CA ASN A 31 14.87 -11.02 -1.49
C ASN A 31 15.59 -10.21 -0.40
N LYS A 32 15.51 -8.87 -0.44
CA LYS A 32 16.14 -8.03 0.59
C LYS A 32 15.24 -7.95 1.81
N GLU A 33 15.79 -8.20 3.00
CA GLU A 33 15.02 -8.22 4.24
C GLU A 33 14.23 -6.93 4.48
N TRP A 34 14.82 -5.77 4.18
CA TRP A 34 14.16 -4.47 4.35
C TRP A 34 12.95 -4.32 3.41
N ALA A 35 13.03 -4.87 2.19
CA ALA A 35 11.94 -4.84 1.21
C ALA A 35 10.83 -5.81 1.64
N LEU A 36 11.17 -6.99 2.17
CA LEU A 36 10.20 -7.93 2.73
C LEU A 36 9.45 -7.33 3.93
N ARG A 37 10.14 -6.57 4.80
CA ARG A 37 9.51 -5.85 5.92
C ARG A 37 8.56 -4.76 5.42
N LEU A 38 8.99 -3.98 4.43
CA LEU A 38 8.15 -2.95 3.80
C LEU A 38 6.88 -3.58 3.19
N SER A 39 7.04 -4.69 2.47
CA SER A 39 5.92 -5.44 1.92
C SER A 39 5.00 -5.98 3.00
N GLY A 40 5.55 -6.46 4.12
CA GLY A 40 4.75 -6.84 5.29
C GLY A 40 3.81 -5.74 5.78
N LEU A 41 4.29 -4.49 5.80
CA LEU A 41 3.46 -3.32 6.17
C LEU A 41 2.39 -3.03 5.12
N ALA A 42 2.74 -2.96 3.84
CA ALA A 42 1.79 -2.67 2.77
C ALA A 42 0.72 -3.77 2.63
N ASN A 43 1.13 -5.03 2.79
CA ASN A 43 0.26 -6.20 2.70
C ASN A 43 -0.85 -6.24 3.74
N TYR A 44 -0.71 -5.50 4.85
CA TYR A 44 -1.77 -5.38 5.85
C TYR A 44 -3.09 -4.89 5.24
N SER A 45 -3.04 -3.86 4.38
CA SER A 45 -4.22 -3.36 3.65
C SER A 45 -4.37 -3.96 2.25
N LEU A 46 -3.29 -4.35 1.58
CA LEU A 46 -3.36 -4.88 0.22
C LEU A 46 -3.98 -6.29 0.18
N ASN A 47 -3.66 -7.17 1.14
CA ASN A 47 -4.14 -8.56 1.11
C ASN A 47 -5.66 -8.70 1.20
N PRO A 48 -6.37 -7.94 2.07
CA PRO A 48 -7.83 -7.92 2.05
C PRO A 48 -8.40 -7.54 0.67
N ILE A 49 -7.82 -6.53 0.03
CA ILE A 49 -8.26 -6.10 -1.30
C ILE A 49 -7.96 -7.17 -2.36
N ARG A 50 -6.77 -7.78 -2.35
CA ARG A 50 -6.41 -8.89 -3.26
C ARG A 50 -7.30 -10.13 -3.11
N ARG A 51 -7.92 -10.33 -1.94
CA ARG A 51 -8.89 -11.41 -1.73
C ARG A 51 -10.25 -11.10 -2.38
N ILE A 52 -10.64 -9.83 -2.39
CA ILE A 52 -11.92 -9.37 -2.97
C ILE A 52 -11.79 -9.19 -4.49
N LEU A 53 -10.67 -8.61 -4.92
CA LEU A 53 -10.30 -8.36 -6.31
C LEU A 53 -8.99 -9.10 -6.62
N PRO A 54 -9.04 -10.44 -6.75
CA PRO A 54 -7.86 -11.20 -7.14
C PRO A 54 -7.34 -10.72 -8.50
N PRO A 55 -6.01 -10.67 -8.70
CA PRO A 55 -5.39 -10.28 -9.96
C PRO A 55 -5.55 -11.40 -11.01
N ASN A 56 -6.80 -11.72 -11.38
CA ASN A 56 -7.26 -12.84 -12.19
C ASN A 56 -6.57 -12.93 -13.57
N GLY A 57 -5.31 -13.37 -13.61
CA GLY A 57 -4.49 -13.39 -14.81
C GLY A 57 -3.97 -12.02 -15.25
N MET A 58 -4.09 -10.98 -14.42
CA MET A 58 -3.50 -9.67 -14.70
C MET A 58 -2.07 -9.62 -14.17
N GLU A 59 -1.12 -9.25 -15.02
CA GLU A 59 0.27 -8.99 -14.61
C GLU A 59 0.39 -7.75 -13.71
N ILE A 60 -0.64 -6.89 -13.71
CA ILE A 60 -0.70 -5.65 -12.94
C ILE A 60 -1.62 -5.84 -11.74
N ASP A 61 -1.08 -5.61 -10.54
CA ASP A 61 -1.84 -5.57 -9.30
C ASP A 61 -2.45 -4.17 -9.09
N PHE A 62 -3.78 -4.06 -9.21
CA PHE A 62 -4.51 -2.82 -8.96
C PHE A 62 -4.85 -2.58 -7.48
N SER A 63 -4.56 -3.54 -6.59
CA SER A 63 -4.85 -3.42 -5.16
C SER A 63 -4.25 -2.17 -4.51
N PRO A 64 -3.00 -1.75 -4.84
CA PRO A 64 -2.44 -0.50 -4.33
C PRO A 64 -3.27 0.72 -4.68
N LEU A 65 -3.78 0.80 -5.92
CA LEU A 65 -4.62 1.90 -6.36
C LEU A 65 -5.91 1.96 -5.53
N VAL A 66 -6.59 0.82 -5.35
CA VAL A 66 -7.82 0.72 -4.56
C VAL A 66 -7.59 1.17 -3.12
N VAL A 67 -6.51 0.70 -2.47
CA VAL A 67 -6.20 1.09 -1.09
C VAL A 67 -5.85 2.58 -1.00
N LEU A 68 -5.07 3.12 -1.93
CA LEU A 68 -4.70 4.54 -1.95
C LEU A 68 -5.93 5.44 -2.13
N VAL A 69 -6.88 5.05 -2.99
CA VAL A 69 -8.15 5.76 -3.15
C VAL A 69 -8.96 5.70 -1.85
N ALA A 70 -9.10 4.51 -1.25
CA ALA A 70 -9.83 4.36 0.01
C ALA A 70 -9.24 5.20 1.14
N LEU A 71 -7.91 5.18 1.31
CA LEU A 71 -7.22 6.01 2.29
C LEU A 71 -7.38 7.51 1.99
N SER A 72 -7.39 7.92 0.71
CA SER A 72 -7.61 9.32 0.32
C SER A 72 -9.01 9.79 0.70
N LEU A 73 -10.02 8.94 0.49
CA LEU A 73 -11.40 9.24 0.89
C LEU A 73 -11.52 9.35 2.41
N ILE A 74 -10.91 8.42 3.17
CA ILE A 74 -10.89 8.49 4.64
C ILE A 74 -10.21 9.77 5.12
N LYS A 75 -9.13 10.19 4.46
CA LYS A 75 -8.39 11.41 4.80
C LYS A 75 -9.22 12.68 4.59
N ILE A 76 -10.11 12.70 3.59
CA ILE A 76 -11.02 13.84 3.34
C ILE A 76 -12.07 13.97 4.47
N LEU A 77 -12.40 12.88 5.15
CA LEU A 77 -13.41 12.84 6.21
C LEU A 77 -12.87 13.24 7.60
N TRP A 78 -11.58 13.53 7.73
CA TRP A 78 -10.89 13.84 8.99
C TRP A 78 -10.36 15.27 9.01
#